data_AF-A0A0N4YQ69-F1
#
_entry.id   AF-A0A0N4YQ69-F1
#
_cell.length_a   1.000
_cell.length_b   1.000
_cell.length_c   1.000
_cell.angle_alpha   90.00
_cell.angle_beta   90.00
_cell.angle_gamma   90.00
#
_symmetry.space_group_name_H-M   'P 1'
#
loop_
_entity.id
_entity.type
_entity.pdbx_description
1 polymer ?
#
loop_
_entity_poly.entity_id
_entity_poly.type
_entity_poly.pdbx_seq_one_letter_code
_entity_poly.pdbx_strand_id
1 'polypeptide(L)'
;MGCAGPKSFIKVKGELSFLDIARRQHEAFNELHGCRVPLLLMNSFYTDMQTIDKLGAESSVKSFCQSRCPRIYADTWYPPGHGNIFQSLAMNGILDELLEQVSTSPNADESLQGGTLIDIGGQLMHLEIPQVPPEHLDEFCSTRTFKIFNTNNIWVNLRAVKRQLETISSEIIVNKKVLNGRDVIQLETSIGGCIRNFAKAYCVHVERSRFLPVKKTDDLLAICSDLYTLTDSWALQLSKQGAAPTVELGKCFQKVDEFHARFEEYPDIRELRSLRIDGDFRFEKDVVLKVFYCIEL
;
A
#
# COMPACT_ATOMS: atom_id res chain seq x y z
N MET A 1 5.89 -10.38 8.12
CA MET A 1 6.94 -9.39 7.82
C MET A 1 7.70 -8.91 9.06
N GLY A 2 7.06 -8.61 10.20
CA GLY A 2 7.80 -8.39 11.46
C GLY A 2 8.79 -7.21 11.46
N CYS A 3 8.46 -6.14 10.74
CA CYS A 3 9.32 -4.96 10.58
C CYS A 3 9.47 -4.21 11.91
N ALA A 4 10.70 -3.82 12.27
CA ALA A 4 10.96 -2.95 13.43
C ALA A 4 10.57 -1.48 13.17
N GLY A 5 10.55 -1.06 11.90
CA GLY A 5 10.22 0.31 11.47
C GLY A 5 9.12 0.36 10.39
N PRO A 6 8.93 1.53 9.76
CA PRO A 6 7.99 1.69 8.65
C PRO A 6 8.28 0.68 7.54
N LYS A 7 7.23 0.02 7.01
CA LYS A 7 7.39 -0.90 5.87
C LYS A 7 7.99 -0.21 4.64
N SER A 8 7.80 1.10 4.50
CA SER A 8 8.38 1.89 3.42
C SER A 8 9.91 1.92 3.45
N PHE A 9 10.54 1.55 4.57
CA PHE A 9 12.01 1.54 4.72
C PHE A 9 12.64 0.21 4.32
N ILE A 10 11.84 -0.81 4.04
CA ILE A 10 12.34 -2.10 3.55
C ILE A 10 13.07 -1.85 2.23
N LYS A 11 14.33 -2.30 2.16
CA LYS A 11 15.15 -2.25 0.94
C LYS A 11 14.62 -3.28 -0.05
N VAL A 12 14.37 -2.85 -1.28
CA VAL A 12 13.77 -3.70 -2.31
C VAL A 12 14.49 -3.68 -3.64
N LYS A 13 15.36 -2.70 -3.90
CA LYS A 13 16.19 -2.66 -5.10
C LYS A 13 17.59 -2.18 -4.76
N GLY A 14 18.50 -3.13 -4.56
CA GLY A 14 19.81 -2.84 -3.98
C GLY A 14 19.64 -2.12 -2.65
N GLU A 15 20.23 -0.93 -2.54
CA GLU A 15 20.13 -0.11 -1.33
C GLU A 15 18.84 0.75 -1.25
N LEU A 16 18.01 0.76 -2.29
CA LEU A 16 16.79 1.58 -2.35
C LEU A 16 15.63 0.92 -1.61
N SER A 17 15.03 1.68 -0.70
CA SER A 17 13.76 1.32 -0.06
C SER A 17 12.54 1.72 -0.89
N PHE A 18 11.35 1.26 -0.51
CA PHE A 18 10.09 1.74 -1.12
C PHE A 18 9.95 3.26 -1.05
N LEU A 19 10.36 3.89 0.07
CA LEU A 19 10.33 5.34 0.20
C LEU A 19 11.29 6.01 -0.77
N ASP A 20 12.52 5.48 -0.92
CA ASP A 20 13.50 6.04 -1.85
C ASP A 20 13.00 5.96 -3.30
N ILE A 21 12.37 4.83 -3.68
CA ILE A 21 11.75 4.66 -5.00
C ILE A 21 10.61 5.67 -5.20
N ALA A 22 9.72 5.83 -4.21
CA ALA A 22 8.59 6.77 -4.30
C ALA A 22 9.06 8.23 -4.43
N ARG A 23 10.13 8.62 -3.71
CA ARG A 23 10.76 9.95 -3.84
C ARG A 23 11.32 10.17 -5.23
N ARG A 24 12.06 9.20 -5.78
CA ARG A 24 12.65 9.31 -7.12
C ARG A 24 11.59 9.33 -8.23
N GLN A 25 10.50 8.56 -8.07
CA GLN A 25 9.34 8.63 -8.98
C GLN A 25 8.72 10.03 -8.98
N HIS A 26 8.56 10.63 -7.80
CA HIS A 26 8.01 11.97 -7.63
C HIS A 26 8.91 13.06 -8.22
N GLU A 27 10.22 12.97 -7.98
CA GLU A 27 11.22 13.88 -8.55
C GLU A 27 11.22 13.79 -10.08
N ALA A 28 11.29 12.58 -10.64
CA ALA A 28 11.24 12.35 -12.08
C ALA A 28 9.94 12.84 -12.72
N PHE A 29 8.79 12.68 -12.04
CA PHE A 29 7.51 13.20 -12.52
C PHE A 29 7.50 14.73 -12.59
N ASN A 30 7.96 15.40 -11.54
CA ASN A 30 8.02 16.86 -11.51
C ASN A 30 8.99 17.42 -12.54
N GLU A 31 10.15 16.79 -12.73
CA GLU A 31 11.13 17.16 -13.76
C GLU A 31 10.57 16.98 -15.16
N LEU A 32 10.01 15.80 -15.47
CA LEU A 32 9.45 15.48 -16.79
C LEU A 32 8.34 16.44 -17.20
N HIS A 33 7.50 16.85 -16.25
CA HIS A 33 6.33 17.70 -16.53
C HIS A 33 6.55 19.18 -16.20
N GLY A 34 7.76 19.57 -15.76
CA GLY A 34 8.06 20.94 -15.35
C GLY A 34 7.12 21.47 -14.26
N CYS A 35 6.64 20.60 -13.38
CA CYS A 35 5.64 20.90 -12.37
C CYS A 35 6.21 20.79 -10.95
N ARG A 36 5.42 21.21 -9.95
CA ARG A 36 5.79 21.19 -8.54
C ARG A 36 4.67 20.59 -7.70
N VAL A 37 4.23 19.39 -8.09
CA VAL A 37 3.24 18.66 -7.32
C VAL A 37 3.87 18.27 -5.97
N PRO A 38 3.22 18.50 -4.82
CA PRO A 38 3.76 18.08 -3.53
C PRO A 38 3.65 16.57 -3.31
N LEU A 39 4.64 15.97 -2.64
CA LEU A 39 4.54 14.61 -2.09
C LEU A 39 4.27 14.68 -0.59
N LEU A 40 3.19 14.04 -0.16
CA LEU A 40 2.77 14.00 1.23
C LEU A 40 2.76 12.56 1.76
N LEU A 41 3.36 12.34 2.92
CA LEU A 41 3.37 11.04 3.60
C LEU A 41 2.50 11.09 4.86
N MET A 42 1.46 10.24 4.91
CA MET A 42 0.67 10.05 6.12
C MET A 42 1.34 8.99 7.00
N ASN A 43 1.81 9.41 8.17
CA ASN A 43 2.45 8.57 9.16
C ASN A 43 1.46 8.14 10.24
N SER A 44 1.84 7.13 11.01
CA SER A 44 1.28 6.86 12.35
C SER A 44 2.25 7.34 13.42
N PHE A 45 1.77 7.47 14.66
CA PHE A 45 2.64 7.77 15.80
C PHE A 45 3.75 6.71 16.04
N TYR A 46 3.66 5.52 15.44
CA TYR A 46 4.74 4.52 15.45
C TYR A 46 5.82 4.77 14.39
N THR A 47 5.48 5.46 13.29
CA THR A 47 6.33 5.63 12.10
C THR A 47 6.79 7.07 11.90
N ASP A 48 6.20 8.03 12.60
CA ASP A 48 6.36 9.46 12.36
C ASP A 48 7.80 9.95 12.55
N MET A 49 8.34 9.78 13.76
CA MET A 49 9.72 10.17 14.08
C MET A 49 10.75 9.55 13.12
N GLN A 50 10.65 8.24 12.90
CA GLN A 50 11.55 7.51 11.99
C GLN A 50 11.46 8.08 10.56
N THR A 51 10.26 8.45 10.10
CA THR A 51 10.04 9.05 8.78
C THR A 51 10.62 10.46 8.70
N ILE A 52 10.38 11.30 9.70
CA ILE A 52 10.93 12.67 9.77
C ILE A 52 12.47 12.63 9.76
N ASP A 53 13.07 11.78 10.59
CA ASP A 53 14.53 11.61 10.66
C ASP A 53 15.11 11.14 9.32
N LYS A 54 14.44 10.19 8.64
CA LYS A 54 14.86 9.68 7.33
C LYS A 54 14.71 10.71 6.21
N LEU A 55 13.69 11.57 6.28
CA LEU A 55 13.47 12.63 5.31
C LEU A 55 14.55 13.72 5.43
N GLY A 56 14.87 14.12 6.67
CA GLY A 56 15.77 15.23 6.96
C GLY A 56 15.10 16.60 6.82
N ALA A 57 15.69 17.62 7.47
CA ALA A 57 15.10 18.96 7.59
C ALA A 57 14.90 19.68 6.24
N GLU A 58 15.76 19.41 5.26
CA GLU A 58 15.74 20.06 3.94
C GLU A 58 14.88 19.33 2.90
N SER A 59 14.12 18.31 3.31
CA SER A 59 13.28 17.53 2.39
C SER A 59 12.10 18.34 1.86
N SER A 60 11.92 18.31 0.54
CA SER A 60 10.71 18.85 -0.12
C SER A 60 9.45 17.99 0.11
N VAL A 61 9.64 16.73 0.52
CA VAL A 61 8.56 15.82 0.90
C VAL A 61 8.06 16.19 2.28
N LYS A 62 6.75 16.48 2.40
CA LYS A 62 6.12 16.74 3.69
C LYS A 62 5.52 15.46 4.25
N SER A 63 5.39 15.38 5.56
CA SER A 63 4.69 14.29 6.23
C SER A 63 3.78 14.82 7.33
N PHE A 64 2.76 14.05 7.67
CA PHE A 64 1.81 14.37 8.73
C PHE A 64 1.35 13.13 9.46
N CYS A 65 1.04 13.27 10.74
CA CYS A 65 0.64 12.16 11.57
C CYS A 65 -0.87 12.00 11.59
N GLN A 66 -1.33 10.76 11.40
CA GLN A 66 -2.73 10.41 11.56
C GLN A 66 -3.11 10.29 13.05
N SER A 67 -4.41 10.21 13.31
CA SER A 67 -4.94 10.07 14.66
C SER A 67 -4.54 8.74 15.32
N ARG A 68 -4.83 8.61 16.62
CA ARG A 68 -4.68 7.37 17.38
C ARG A 68 -5.94 7.08 18.18
N CYS A 69 -6.29 5.81 18.29
CA CYS A 69 -7.43 5.33 19.07
C CYS A 69 -6.97 4.35 20.16
N PRO A 70 -7.65 4.30 21.32
CA PRO A 70 -7.34 3.34 22.37
C PRO A 70 -7.84 1.96 21.97
N ARG A 71 -7.02 0.92 22.15
CA ARG A 71 -7.43 -0.48 21.99
C ARG A 71 -8.51 -0.79 23.03
N ILE A 72 -9.57 -1.47 22.63
CA ILE A 72 -10.56 -1.94 23.60
C ILE A 72 -9.93 -3.13 24.34
N TYR A 73 -10.09 -3.16 25.66
CA TYR A 73 -9.50 -4.15 26.58
C TYR A 73 -7.98 -4.08 26.77
N ALA A 74 -7.32 -3.00 26.33
CA ALA A 74 -5.92 -2.73 26.64
C ALA A 74 -5.61 -1.23 26.71
N ASP A 75 -4.76 -0.82 27.67
CA ASP A 75 -4.34 0.58 27.84
C ASP A 75 -3.24 0.98 26.85
N THR A 76 -3.46 0.71 25.56
CA THR A 76 -2.49 0.98 24.49
C THR A 76 -3.20 1.55 23.27
N TRP A 77 -2.47 2.25 22.41
CA TRP A 77 -3.02 3.00 21.27
C TRP A 77 -2.75 2.32 19.94
N TYR A 78 -3.58 2.55 18.92
CA TYR A 78 -3.35 2.09 17.54
C TYR A 78 -3.83 3.15 16.52
N PRO A 79 -3.28 3.15 15.29
CA PRO A 79 -3.80 4.00 14.22
C PRO A 79 -5.18 3.50 13.74
N PRO A 80 -6.18 4.37 13.53
CA PRO A 80 -7.57 3.99 13.18
C PRO A 80 -7.79 3.58 11.72
N GLY A 81 -6.75 3.08 11.05
CA GLY A 81 -6.79 2.74 9.63
C GLY A 81 -6.70 3.96 8.70
N HIS A 82 -6.50 3.68 7.42
CA HIS A 82 -6.21 4.71 6.41
C HIS A 82 -7.43 5.55 6.00
N GLY A 83 -8.65 5.22 6.46
CA GLY A 83 -9.84 6.08 6.30
C GLY A 83 -9.73 7.42 7.05
N ASN A 84 -8.87 7.51 8.06
CA ASN A 84 -8.63 8.73 8.85
C ASN A 84 -7.85 9.82 8.10
N ILE A 85 -7.46 9.59 6.84
CA ILE A 85 -6.66 10.51 6.04
C ILE A 85 -7.31 11.88 5.89
N PHE A 86 -8.62 11.97 5.67
CA PHE A 86 -9.29 13.26 5.43
C PHE A 86 -9.35 14.11 6.70
N GLN A 87 -9.69 13.52 7.85
CA GLN A 87 -9.63 14.22 9.13
C GLN A 87 -8.20 14.61 9.47
N SER A 88 -7.22 13.73 9.22
CA SER A 88 -5.81 14.01 9.49
C SER A 88 -5.28 15.17 8.64
N LEU A 89 -5.63 15.23 7.35
CA LEU A 89 -5.27 16.37 6.49
C LEU A 89 -5.84 17.69 7.03
N ALA A 90 -7.08 17.68 7.49
CA ALA A 90 -7.72 18.88 8.04
C ALA A 90 -7.15 19.29 9.40
N MET A 91 -6.99 18.34 10.33
CA MET A 91 -6.45 18.59 11.67
C MET A 91 -5.02 19.11 11.66
N ASN A 92 -4.22 18.71 10.66
CA ASN A 92 -2.85 19.19 10.48
C ASN A 92 -2.78 20.46 9.61
N GLY A 93 -3.90 21.08 9.21
CA GLY A 93 -3.95 22.29 8.38
C GLY A 93 -3.57 22.09 6.91
N ILE A 94 -3.18 20.88 6.51
CA ILE A 94 -2.71 20.57 5.15
C ILE A 94 -3.83 20.68 4.12
N LEU A 95 -5.06 20.31 4.48
CA LEU A 95 -6.20 20.43 3.57
C LEU A 95 -6.41 21.87 3.13
N ASP A 96 -6.31 22.82 4.05
CA ASP A 96 -6.47 24.24 3.76
C ASP A 96 -5.28 24.79 2.97
N GLU A 97 -4.05 24.41 3.34
CA GLU A 97 -2.83 24.77 2.61
C GLU A 97 -2.91 24.36 1.12
N LEU A 98 -3.33 23.12 0.85
CA LEU A 98 -3.47 22.61 -0.52
C LEU A 98 -4.55 23.35 -1.31
N LEU A 99 -5.66 23.71 -0.66
CA LEU A 99 -6.77 24.42 -1.31
C LEU A 99 -6.44 25.88 -1.64
N GLU A 100 -5.64 26.53 -0.82
CA GLU A 100 -5.13 27.89 -1.09
C GLU A 100 -4.20 27.90 -2.31
N GLN A 101 -3.31 26.89 -2.43
CA GLN A 101 -2.43 26.74 -3.58
C GLN A 101 -3.20 26.52 -4.89
N VAL A 102 -4.30 25.76 -4.87
CA VAL A 102 -5.13 25.53 -6.06
C VAL A 102 -5.94 26.77 -6.44
N SER A 103 -6.35 27.59 -5.47
CA SER A 103 -7.19 28.77 -5.71
C SER A 103 -6.43 29.94 -6.36
N THR A 104 -5.10 29.94 -6.30
CA THR A 104 -4.23 30.92 -6.96
C THR A 104 -3.82 30.53 -8.38
N SER A 105 -4.21 29.33 -8.85
CA SER A 105 -3.88 28.83 -10.19
C SER A 105 -5.08 28.94 -11.13
N PRO A 106 -4.99 29.64 -12.29
CA PRO A 106 -6.16 30.11 -13.03
C PRO A 106 -6.95 29.06 -13.82
N ASN A 107 -6.61 27.77 -13.81
CA ASN A 107 -7.29 26.77 -14.65
C ASN A 107 -7.43 25.42 -13.93
N ALA A 108 -8.65 25.05 -13.54
CA ALA A 108 -9.02 23.66 -13.27
C ALA A 108 -10.46 23.45 -13.71
N ASP A 109 -10.63 23.25 -15.01
CA ASP A 109 -11.89 22.88 -15.66
C ASP A 109 -12.21 21.39 -15.40
N GLU A 110 -13.49 21.09 -15.22
CA GLU A 110 -14.02 19.76 -14.87
C GLU A 110 -14.30 18.92 -16.14
N SER A 111 -13.79 17.68 -16.23
CA SER A 111 -14.38 16.61 -17.08
C SER A 111 -13.95 15.20 -16.60
N LEU A 112 -14.90 14.38 -16.12
CA LEU A 112 -15.52 13.16 -16.73
C LEU A 112 -14.59 11.91 -16.78
N GLN A 113 -14.98 10.63 -16.58
CA GLN A 113 -16.13 9.83 -16.09
C GLN A 113 -15.64 8.34 -16.07
N GLY A 114 -16.14 7.44 -15.20
CA GLY A 114 -15.81 5.99 -15.29
C GLY A 114 -16.45 5.07 -14.21
N GLY A 115 -16.87 3.84 -14.56
CA GLY A 115 -17.44 2.81 -13.64
C GLY A 115 -16.54 1.56 -13.51
N THR A 116 -16.77 0.54 -12.64
CA THR A 116 -17.81 0.24 -11.64
C THR A 116 -17.16 -0.50 -10.44
N LEU A 117 -17.80 -0.49 -9.27
CA LEU A 117 -17.68 -1.51 -8.21
C LEU A 117 -19.10 -1.93 -7.79
N ILE A 118 -19.22 -2.93 -6.91
CA ILE A 118 -20.48 -3.53 -6.45
C ILE A 118 -21.51 -2.47 -6.02
N ASP A 119 -22.68 -2.53 -6.66
CA ASP A 119 -23.85 -1.70 -6.38
C ASP A 119 -24.72 -2.41 -5.33
N ILE A 120 -25.01 -1.71 -4.22
CA ILE A 120 -26.05 -2.11 -3.29
C ILE A 120 -27.06 -0.96 -3.22
N GLY A 121 -28.19 -1.11 -3.93
CA GLY A 121 -29.30 -0.16 -3.88
C GLY A 121 -29.01 1.19 -4.55
N GLY A 122 -28.16 1.23 -5.58
CA GLY A 122 -27.79 2.43 -6.34
C GLY A 122 -26.60 3.20 -5.75
N GLN A 123 -25.89 2.64 -4.78
CA GLN A 123 -24.74 3.28 -4.11
C GLN A 123 -23.48 2.42 -4.22
N LEU A 124 -22.35 3.07 -4.54
CA LEU A 124 -21.03 2.44 -4.58
C LEU A 124 -20.54 2.15 -3.16
N MET A 125 -20.19 0.89 -2.89
CA MET A 125 -19.67 0.44 -1.60
C MET A 125 -18.30 -0.24 -1.75
N HIS A 126 -17.53 -0.28 -0.66
CA HIS A 126 -16.22 -0.90 -0.60
C HIS A 126 -16.18 -1.93 0.52
N LEU A 127 -15.85 -3.18 0.17
CA LEU A 127 -15.80 -4.31 1.10
C LEU A 127 -14.35 -4.75 1.31
N GLU A 128 -13.90 -4.79 2.56
CA GLU A 128 -12.56 -5.20 2.98
C GLU A 128 -12.57 -6.63 3.54
N ILE A 129 -11.43 -7.34 3.45
CA ILE A 129 -11.28 -8.72 3.94
C ILE A 129 -11.80 -8.93 5.37
N PRO A 130 -11.49 -8.07 6.37
CA PRO A 130 -11.93 -8.31 7.74
C PRO A 130 -13.45 -8.17 7.95
N GLN A 131 -14.18 -7.64 6.95
CA GLN A 131 -15.64 -7.54 6.99
C GLN A 131 -16.33 -8.81 6.44
N VAL A 132 -15.57 -9.72 5.82
CA VAL A 132 -16.09 -10.94 5.19
C VAL A 132 -16.16 -12.07 6.23
N PRO A 133 -17.30 -12.77 6.38
CA PRO A 133 -17.39 -13.94 7.25
C PRO A 133 -16.36 -15.02 6.85
N PRO A 134 -15.68 -15.68 7.82
CA PRO A 134 -14.62 -16.65 7.53
C PRO A 134 -15.01 -17.74 6.51
N GLU A 135 -16.24 -18.22 6.57
CA GLU A 135 -16.82 -19.24 5.70
C GLU A 135 -16.97 -18.80 4.23
N HIS A 136 -16.91 -17.49 3.95
CA HIS A 136 -17.04 -16.91 2.61
C HIS A 136 -15.72 -16.32 2.08
N LEU A 137 -14.60 -16.50 2.81
CA LEU A 137 -13.31 -15.94 2.40
C LEU A 137 -12.81 -16.48 1.05
N ASP A 138 -13.02 -17.77 0.77
CA ASP A 138 -12.62 -18.38 -0.50
C ASP A 138 -13.41 -17.81 -1.68
N GLU A 139 -14.70 -17.55 -1.46
CA GLU A 139 -15.56 -16.90 -2.44
C GLU A 139 -15.15 -15.43 -2.64
N PHE A 140 -14.82 -14.71 -1.58
CA PHE A 140 -14.33 -13.33 -1.65
C PHE A 140 -12.98 -13.20 -2.37
N CYS A 141 -12.05 -14.12 -2.09
CA CYS A 141 -10.74 -14.16 -2.74
C CYS A 141 -10.80 -14.71 -4.17
N SER A 142 -11.92 -15.32 -4.56
CA SER A 142 -12.12 -15.85 -5.91
C SER A 142 -12.26 -14.74 -6.93
N THR A 143 -11.28 -14.65 -7.82
CA THR A 143 -11.33 -13.76 -9.00
C THR A 143 -12.45 -14.11 -9.98
N ARG A 144 -13.08 -15.29 -9.83
CA ARG A 144 -14.27 -15.69 -10.61
C ARG A 144 -15.52 -14.96 -10.11
N THR A 145 -15.64 -14.77 -8.80
CA THR A 145 -16.80 -14.13 -8.16
C THR A 145 -16.58 -12.61 -8.08
N PHE A 146 -15.44 -12.18 -7.53
CA PHE A 146 -15.07 -10.77 -7.43
C PHE A 146 -14.02 -10.43 -8.49
N LYS A 147 -14.49 -9.93 -9.63
CA LYS A 147 -13.62 -9.57 -10.78
C LYS A 147 -12.86 -8.27 -10.60
N ILE A 148 -13.23 -7.47 -9.60
CA ILE A 148 -12.71 -6.12 -9.39
C ILE A 148 -12.12 -6.06 -7.99
N PHE A 149 -10.87 -5.62 -7.91
CA PHE A 149 -10.14 -5.47 -6.66
C PHE A 149 -9.68 -4.03 -6.49
N ASN A 150 -9.88 -3.44 -5.30
CA ASN A 150 -9.43 -2.09 -5.03
C ASN A 150 -7.91 -2.04 -4.88
N THR A 151 -7.26 -1.24 -5.72
CA THR A 151 -5.79 -1.05 -5.69
C THR A 151 -5.33 -0.09 -4.60
N ASN A 152 -6.27 0.65 -4.00
CA ASN A 152 -6.04 1.78 -3.11
C ASN A 152 -5.32 2.98 -3.78
N ASN A 153 -5.29 3.01 -5.12
CA ASN A 153 -4.95 4.20 -5.90
C ASN A 153 -6.20 5.07 -6.06
N ILE A 154 -6.35 6.09 -5.21
CA ILE A 154 -7.58 6.88 -5.13
C ILE A 154 -7.30 8.34 -5.51
N TRP A 155 -8.15 8.87 -6.38
CA TRP A 155 -8.14 10.28 -6.78
C TRP A 155 -9.31 10.98 -6.13
N VAL A 156 -9.04 12.11 -5.48
CA VAL A 156 -10.04 12.84 -4.69
C VAL A 156 -10.04 14.32 -5.04
N ASN A 157 -11.23 14.91 -5.10
CA ASN A 157 -11.38 16.35 -5.19
C ASN A 157 -11.37 16.94 -3.76
N LEU A 158 -10.29 17.65 -3.40
CA LEU A 158 -10.13 18.21 -2.05
C LEU A 158 -11.21 19.23 -1.67
N ARG A 159 -11.80 19.96 -2.64
CA ARG A 159 -12.93 20.86 -2.37
C ARG A 159 -14.17 20.07 -1.98
N ALA A 160 -14.40 18.92 -2.61
CA ALA A 160 -15.48 18.01 -2.24
C ALA A 160 -15.24 17.39 -0.86
N VAL A 161 -14.00 16.98 -0.55
CA VAL A 161 -13.61 16.51 0.78
C VAL A 161 -13.90 17.58 1.83
N LYS A 162 -13.46 18.82 1.63
CA LYS A 162 -13.70 19.92 2.57
C LYS A 162 -15.18 20.16 2.84
N ARG A 163 -16.03 20.10 1.81
CA ARG A 163 -17.50 20.23 1.97
C ARG A 163 -18.15 19.10 2.76
N GLN A 164 -17.60 17.87 2.68
CA GLN A 164 -18.16 16.69 3.33
C GLN A 164 -17.43 16.35 4.64
N LEU A 165 -16.43 17.12 5.06
CA LEU A 165 -15.51 16.72 6.13
C LEU A 165 -16.21 16.43 7.47
N GLU A 166 -17.26 17.17 7.80
CA GLU A 166 -18.02 16.99 9.04
C GLU A 166 -18.96 15.78 9.00
N THR A 167 -19.38 15.35 7.80
CA THR A 167 -20.38 14.29 7.58
C THR A 167 -19.78 13.00 7.04
N ILE A 168 -18.54 13.03 6.57
CA ILE A 168 -17.87 11.88 5.94
C ILE A 168 -17.76 10.73 6.93
N SER A 169 -18.26 9.57 6.53
CA SER A 169 -18.26 8.37 7.34
C SER A 169 -17.71 7.18 6.56
N SER A 170 -16.94 6.32 7.21
CA SER A 170 -16.57 5.01 6.69
C SER A 170 -17.28 3.94 7.50
N GLU A 171 -17.48 2.78 6.89
CA GLU A 171 -17.81 1.59 7.67
C GLU A 171 -16.69 1.27 8.66
N ILE A 172 -17.09 0.80 9.84
CA ILE A 172 -16.18 0.39 10.89
C ILE A 172 -15.74 -1.04 10.61
N ILE A 173 -14.43 -1.24 10.57
CA ILE A 173 -13.78 -2.53 10.43
C ILE A 173 -13.35 -2.98 11.83
N VAL A 174 -13.91 -4.09 12.30
CA VAL A 174 -13.62 -4.63 13.63
C VAL A 174 -12.48 -5.64 13.53
N ASN A 175 -11.27 -5.21 13.88
CA ASN A 175 -10.08 -6.05 13.91
C ASN A 175 -9.88 -6.64 15.31
N LYS A 176 -10.06 -7.97 15.43
CA LYS A 176 -9.71 -8.73 16.63
C LYS A 176 -8.23 -9.11 16.59
N LYS A 177 -7.48 -8.80 17.64
CA LYS A 177 -6.03 -9.09 17.75
C LYS A 177 -5.73 -9.69 19.12
N VAL A 178 -4.57 -10.35 19.23
CA VAL A 178 -4.01 -10.80 20.49
C VAL A 178 -2.80 -9.94 20.83
N LEU A 179 -2.81 -9.30 22.00
CA LEU A 179 -1.71 -8.50 22.53
C LEU A 179 -1.31 -9.04 23.92
N ASN A 180 -0.04 -9.45 24.06
CA ASN A 180 0.48 -10.04 25.31
C ASN A 180 -0.42 -11.15 25.89
N GLY A 181 -0.93 -12.02 25.01
CA GLY A 181 -1.82 -13.12 25.38
C GLY A 181 -3.25 -12.74 25.73
N ARG A 182 -3.65 -11.46 25.54
CA ARG A 182 -5.03 -10.98 25.73
C ARG A 182 -5.68 -10.60 24.42
N ASP A 183 -6.95 -10.94 24.27
CA ASP A 183 -7.75 -10.48 23.15
C ASP A 183 -8.04 -8.98 23.29
N VAL A 184 -7.81 -8.25 22.20
CA VAL A 184 -8.05 -6.80 22.09
C VAL A 184 -8.80 -6.50 20.81
N ILE A 185 -9.57 -5.41 20.80
CA ILE A 185 -10.30 -4.96 19.63
C ILE A 185 -9.74 -3.63 19.13
N GLN A 186 -9.56 -3.55 17.82
CA GLN A 186 -9.20 -2.35 17.07
C GLN A 186 -10.35 -2.04 16.10
N LEU A 187 -10.79 -0.78 16.08
CA LEU A 187 -11.81 -0.26 15.20
C LEU A 187 -11.11 0.62 14.15
N GLU A 188 -11.09 0.14 12.92
CA GLU A 188 -10.43 0.81 11.81
C GLU A 188 -11.44 1.28 10.77
N THR A 189 -10.98 2.18 9.89
CA THR A 189 -11.73 2.65 8.72
C THR A 189 -10.85 2.55 7.48
N SER A 190 -11.47 2.35 6.33
CA SER A 190 -10.79 2.32 5.04
C SER A 190 -11.11 3.56 4.22
N ILE A 191 -10.12 4.10 3.51
CA ILE A 191 -10.36 5.24 2.59
C ILE A 191 -11.33 4.84 1.47
N GLY A 192 -11.31 3.57 1.05
CA GLY A 192 -12.27 3.03 0.09
C GLY A 192 -13.71 3.06 0.63
N GLY A 193 -13.90 2.79 1.92
CA GLY A 193 -15.20 2.89 2.61
C GLY A 193 -15.79 4.29 2.59
N CYS A 194 -14.98 5.33 2.36
CA CYS A 194 -15.45 6.70 2.22
C CYS A 194 -16.10 7.00 0.85
N ILE A 195 -16.01 6.11 -0.14
CA ILE A 195 -16.49 6.37 -1.51
C ILE A 195 -17.98 6.75 -1.56
N ARG A 196 -18.80 6.13 -0.71
CA ARG A 196 -20.25 6.35 -0.64
C ARG A 196 -20.67 7.78 -0.27
N ASN A 197 -19.76 8.56 0.33
CA ASN A 197 -20.05 9.93 0.77
C ASN A 197 -19.98 10.94 -0.38
N PHE A 198 -19.57 10.50 -1.58
CA PHE A 198 -19.40 11.37 -2.75
C PHE A 198 -20.39 11.00 -3.85
N ALA A 199 -21.31 11.90 -4.16
CA ALA A 199 -22.33 11.69 -5.20
C ALA A 199 -21.71 11.46 -6.60
N LYS A 200 -20.55 12.06 -6.88
CA LYS A 200 -19.77 11.87 -8.12
C LYS A 200 -18.55 10.98 -7.84
N ALA A 201 -18.80 9.70 -7.56
CA ALA A 201 -17.76 8.70 -7.39
C ALA A 201 -17.69 7.78 -8.61
N TYR A 202 -16.47 7.43 -9.01
CA TYR A 202 -16.15 6.71 -10.24
C TYR A 202 -15.08 5.67 -9.96
N CYS A 203 -15.11 4.57 -10.70
CA CYS A 203 -14.06 3.56 -10.69
C CYS A 203 -13.42 3.50 -12.08
N VAL A 204 -12.12 3.26 -12.13
CA VAL A 204 -11.39 3.15 -13.39
C VAL A 204 -10.62 1.83 -13.34
N HIS A 205 -10.91 0.95 -14.30
CA HIS A 205 -10.13 -0.25 -14.50
C HIS A 205 -8.72 0.13 -14.96
N VAL A 206 -7.72 -0.45 -14.31
CA VAL A 206 -6.31 -0.21 -14.62
C VAL A 206 -5.59 -1.53 -14.86
N GLU A 207 -4.54 -1.46 -15.67
CA GLU A 207 -3.63 -2.58 -15.88
C GLU A 207 -3.02 -3.07 -14.57
N ARG A 208 -2.74 -4.39 -14.50
CA ARG A 208 -2.15 -5.03 -13.31
C ARG A 208 -0.83 -4.39 -12.88
N SER A 209 -0.08 -3.82 -13.82
CA SER A 209 1.17 -3.09 -13.56
C SER A 209 1.01 -1.90 -12.59
N ARG A 210 -0.20 -1.35 -12.43
CA ARG A 210 -0.49 -0.28 -11.46
C ARG A 210 -0.76 -0.77 -10.04
N PHE A 211 -0.68 -2.07 -9.79
CA PHE A 211 -0.95 -2.65 -8.48
C PHE A 211 0.01 -3.78 -8.18
N LEU A 212 1.03 -3.49 -7.35
CA LEU A 212 2.04 -4.43 -6.88
C LEU A 212 2.03 -4.47 -5.35
N PRO A 213 1.03 -5.13 -4.72
CA PRO A 213 0.93 -5.17 -3.27
C PRO A 213 2.04 -6.02 -2.66
N VAL A 214 2.59 -5.56 -1.54
CA VAL A 214 3.60 -6.29 -0.75
C VAL A 214 3.05 -6.52 0.64
N LYS A 215 2.48 -7.71 0.85
CA LYS A 215 1.84 -8.10 2.10
C LYS A 215 2.68 -9.10 2.88
N LYS A 216 3.41 -9.97 2.17
CA LYS A 216 4.29 -11.00 2.72
C LYS A 216 5.68 -10.92 2.09
N THR A 217 6.63 -11.67 2.64
CA THR A 217 7.99 -11.77 2.12
C THR A 217 8.06 -12.53 0.79
N ASP A 218 7.06 -13.35 0.51
CA ASP A 218 6.79 -13.98 -0.78
C ASP A 218 6.73 -12.93 -1.90
N ASP A 219 5.99 -11.83 -1.65
CA ASP A 219 5.89 -10.69 -2.57
C ASP A 219 7.22 -9.92 -2.68
N LEU A 220 8.00 -9.89 -1.59
CA LEU A 220 9.30 -9.20 -1.57
C LEU A 220 10.31 -9.93 -2.46
N LEU A 221 10.34 -11.26 -2.50
CA LEU A 221 11.27 -11.98 -3.38
C LEU A 221 11.05 -11.59 -4.85
N ALA A 222 9.79 -11.50 -5.26
CA ALA A 222 9.44 -11.07 -6.61
C ALA A 222 10.03 -9.67 -6.89
N ILE A 223 9.79 -8.69 -6.03
CA ILE A 223 10.26 -7.31 -6.24
C ILE A 223 11.77 -7.21 -6.11
N CYS A 224 12.40 -7.92 -5.19
CA CYS A 224 13.84 -7.84 -4.94
C CYS A 224 14.66 -8.49 -6.06
N SER A 225 14.19 -9.59 -6.62
CA SER A 225 14.82 -10.29 -7.75
C SER A 225 14.80 -9.49 -9.05
N ASP A 226 15.48 -10.00 -10.08
CA ASP A 226 15.50 -9.46 -11.43
C ASP A 226 14.14 -9.53 -12.18
N LEU A 227 13.15 -10.22 -11.60
CA LEU A 227 11.79 -10.30 -12.11
C LEU A 227 11.17 -8.91 -12.30
N TYR A 228 11.49 -7.95 -11.44
CA TYR A 228 11.12 -6.56 -11.63
C TYR A 228 12.36 -5.69 -11.86
N THR A 229 12.25 -4.69 -12.71
CA THR A 229 13.31 -3.69 -12.93
C THR A 229 12.75 -2.29 -12.71
N LEU A 230 13.63 -1.34 -12.44
CA LEU A 230 13.27 0.08 -12.37
C LEU A 230 13.42 0.68 -13.77
N THR A 231 12.37 1.34 -14.23
CA THR A 231 12.38 2.17 -15.44
C THR A 231 13.09 3.50 -15.18
N ASP A 232 13.30 4.30 -16.23
CA ASP A 232 13.89 5.65 -16.13
C ASP A 232 13.04 6.60 -15.24
N SER A 233 11.72 6.37 -15.17
CA SER A 233 10.81 7.09 -14.27
C SER A 233 10.71 6.45 -12.87
N TRP A 234 11.61 5.51 -12.55
CA TRP A 234 11.68 4.78 -11.28
C TRP A 234 10.45 3.90 -10.99
N ALA A 235 9.59 3.63 -11.98
CA ALA A 235 8.50 2.68 -11.85
C ALA A 235 9.03 1.23 -11.89
N LEU A 236 8.49 0.37 -11.02
CA LEU A 236 8.74 -1.08 -11.07
C LEU A 236 8.00 -1.69 -12.27
N GLN A 237 8.75 -2.30 -13.18
CA GLN A 237 8.23 -2.97 -14.36
C GLN A 237 8.57 -4.45 -14.33
N LEU A 238 7.60 -5.29 -14.67
CA LEU A 238 7.81 -6.74 -14.80
C LEU A 238 8.74 -7.02 -15.99
N SER A 239 9.88 -7.65 -15.74
CA SER A 239 10.92 -8.01 -16.71
C SER A 239 10.67 -9.35 -17.40
N LYS A 240 9.40 -9.78 -17.49
CA LYS A 240 8.99 -11.09 -18.01
C LYS A 240 7.77 -10.96 -18.91
N GLN A 241 7.71 -11.74 -19.98
CA GLN A 241 6.47 -11.92 -20.74
C GLN A 241 5.50 -12.85 -20.00
N GLY A 242 4.27 -12.39 -19.80
CA GLY A 242 3.22 -13.14 -19.11
C GLY A 242 3.14 -12.80 -17.62
N ALA A 243 2.60 -13.73 -16.83
CA ALA A 243 2.36 -13.51 -15.40
C ALA A 243 3.63 -13.71 -14.56
N ALA A 244 3.69 -13.01 -13.42
CA ALA A 244 4.67 -13.26 -12.38
C ALA A 244 4.49 -14.69 -11.81
N PRO A 245 5.58 -15.38 -11.41
CA PRO A 245 5.50 -16.69 -10.79
C PRO A 245 4.78 -16.65 -9.44
N THR A 246 4.19 -17.78 -9.05
CA THR A 246 3.75 -17.98 -7.67
C THR A 246 4.96 -18.27 -6.79
N VAL A 247 5.05 -17.59 -5.65
CA VAL A 247 6.12 -17.79 -4.66
C VAL A 247 5.49 -18.14 -3.33
N GLU A 248 5.97 -19.20 -2.70
CA GLU A 248 5.57 -19.64 -1.36
C GLU A 248 6.82 -19.84 -0.51
N LEU A 249 6.99 -18.99 0.51
CA LEU A 249 8.14 -19.05 1.40
C LEU A 249 7.77 -19.59 2.79
N GLY A 250 8.54 -20.57 3.26
CA GLY A 250 8.38 -21.22 4.56
C GLY A 250 8.65 -20.29 5.75
N LYS A 251 8.51 -20.85 6.95
CA LYS A 251 8.55 -20.09 8.22
C LYS A 251 9.84 -19.30 8.41
N CYS A 252 10.96 -19.83 7.95
CA CYS A 252 12.30 -19.22 8.04
C CYS A 252 12.40 -17.88 7.29
N PHE A 253 11.47 -17.55 6.40
CA PHE A 253 11.51 -16.34 5.58
C PHE A 253 10.46 -15.29 5.98
N GLN A 254 9.69 -15.49 7.06
CA GLN A 254 8.49 -14.67 7.34
C GLN A 254 8.79 -13.28 7.94
N LYS A 255 9.99 -13.09 8.50
CA LYS A 255 10.48 -11.78 8.96
C LYS A 255 11.44 -11.18 7.93
N VAL A 256 11.38 -9.86 7.76
CA VAL A 256 12.16 -9.15 6.74
C VAL A 256 13.67 -9.32 6.93
N ASP A 257 14.17 -9.20 8.16
CA ASP A 257 15.60 -9.33 8.44
C ASP A 257 16.10 -10.77 8.18
N GLU A 258 15.31 -11.75 8.60
CA GLU A 258 15.55 -13.18 8.34
C GLU A 258 15.48 -13.51 6.84
N PHE A 259 14.57 -12.87 6.12
CA PHE A 259 14.45 -12.98 4.66
C PHE A 259 15.72 -12.45 3.98
N HIS A 260 16.12 -11.19 4.25
CA HIS A 260 17.32 -10.61 3.66
C HIS A 260 18.59 -11.40 3.98
N ALA A 261 18.73 -11.90 5.22
CA ALA A 261 19.90 -12.69 5.64
C ALA A 261 20.08 -14.01 4.86
N ARG A 262 19.03 -14.50 4.20
CA ARG A 262 19.05 -15.74 3.41
C ARG A 262 19.39 -15.54 1.94
N PHE A 263 19.55 -14.30 1.48
CA PHE A 263 19.95 -14.00 0.10
C PHE A 263 21.21 -13.15 0.13
N GLU A 264 22.35 -13.77 -0.21
CA GLU A 264 23.56 -12.98 -0.51
C GLU A 264 23.36 -12.17 -1.80
N GLU A 265 22.69 -12.78 -2.77
CA GLU A 265 22.11 -12.15 -3.94
C GLU A 265 20.72 -12.76 -4.19
N TYR A 266 19.81 -11.99 -4.75
CA TYR A 266 18.50 -12.52 -5.12
C TYR A 266 18.61 -13.37 -6.39
N PRO A 267 18.01 -14.57 -6.42
CA PRO A 267 18.11 -15.44 -7.59
C PRO A 267 17.43 -14.83 -8.81
N ASP A 268 17.92 -15.21 -10.00
CA ASP A 268 17.20 -14.99 -11.25
C ASP A 268 15.98 -15.91 -11.29
N ILE A 269 14.79 -15.32 -11.34
CA ILE A 269 13.51 -16.04 -11.37
C ILE A 269 12.66 -15.69 -12.59
N ARG A 270 13.25 -15.07 -13.64
CA ARG A 270 12.50 -14.63 -14.83
C ARG A 270 11.88 -15.78 -15.60
N GLU A 271 12.51 -16.96 -15.61
CA GLU A 271 11.99 -18.16 -16.29
C GLU A 271 11.07 -19.02 -15.40
N LEU A 272 10.92 -18.66 -14.12
CA LEU A 272 10.15 -19.43 -13.14
C LEU A 272 8.64 -19.35 -13.40
N ARG A 273 7.91 -20.44 -13.12
CA ARG A 273 6.44 -20.47 -13.04
C ARG A 273 5.93 -20.55 -11.60
N SER A 274 6.59 -21.35 -10.77
CA SER A 274 6.26 -21.49 -9.35
C SER A 274 7.51 -21.85 -8.54
N LEU A 275 7.62 -21.30 -7.33
CA LEU A 275 8.66 -21.61 -6.35
C LEU A 275 8.03 -21.83 -4.99
N ARG A 276 8.31 -22.98 -4.38
CA ARG A 276 8.04 -23.25 -2.97
C ARG A 276 9.35 -23.58 -2.26
N ILE A 277 9.60 -22.90 -1.15
CA ILE A 277 10.78 -23.14 -0.29
C ILE A 277 10.27 -23.40 1.12
N ASP A 278 10.49 -24.61 1.62
CA ASP A 278 10.17 -24.99 3.00
C ASP A 278 11.39 -25.62 3.67
N GLY A 279 11.96 -24.92 4.64
CA GLY A 279 13.23 -25.26 5.27
C GLY A 279 14.13 -24.04 5.46
N ASP A 280 15.30 -24.24 6.07
CA ASP A 280 16.27 -23.18 6.31
C ASP A 280 17.36 -23.16 5.22
N PHE A 281 17.06 -22.45 4.12
CA PHE A 281 17.96 -22.31 2.98
C PHE A 281 18.59 -20.93 2.92
N ARG A 282 19.83 -20.88 2.44
CA ARG A 282 20.52 -19.65 2.04
C ARG A 282 20.89 -19.74 0.57
N PHE A 283 20.63 -18.67 -0.17
CA PHE A 283 20.97 -18.50 -1.57
C PHE A 283 22.30 -17.76 -1.68
N GLU A 284 23.23 -18.37 -2.41
CA GLU A 284 24.51 -17.78 -2.78
C GLU A 284 24.35 -16.89 -4.03
N LYS A 285 25.47 -16.36 -4.53
CA LYS A 285 25.50 -15.54 -5.76
C LYS A 285 25.20 -16.36 -7.00
N ASP A 286 24.76 -15.66 -8.05
CA ASP A 286 24.57 -16.22 -9.39
C ASP A 286 23.58 -17.42 -9.46
N VAL A 287 22.66 -17.54 -8.50
CA VAL A 287 21.64 -18.59 -8.51
C VAL A 287 20.56 -18.29 -9.54
N VAL A 288 20.29 -19.24 -10.44
CA VAL A 288 19.25 -19.14 -11.47
C VAL A 288 18.21 -20.25 -11.26
N LEU A 289 16.94 -19.88 -11.13
CA LEU A 289 15.83 -20.81 -10.97
C LEU A 289 14.95 -20.82 -12.24
N LYS A 290 15.00 -21.93 -13.00
CA LYS A 290 14.18 -22.17 -14.19
C LYS A 290 12.99 -23.14 -13.98
N VAL A 291 11.83 -22.84 -14.55
CA VAL A 291 10.66 -23.73 -14.64
C VAL A 291 9.87 -23.91 -13.33
N PHE A 292 10.10 -24.97 -12.55
CA PHE A 292 9.37 -25.32 -11.32
C PHE A 292 10.35 -25.86 -10.27
N TYR A 293 10.33 -25.29 -9.05
CA TYR A 293 11.06 -25.85 -7.92
C TYR A 293 10.17 -25.96 -6.69
N CYS A 294 10.21 -27.14 -6.08
CA CYS A 294 9.80 -27.36 -4.70
C CYS A 294 11.08 -27.75 -3.95
N ILE A 295 11.52 -26.90 -3.03
CA ILE A 295 12.72 -27.12 -2.23
C ILE A 295 12.24 -27.37 -0.80
N GLU A 296 12.39 -28.61 -0.33
CA GLU A 296 11.93 -29.05 0.99
C GLU A 296 13.08 -29.72 1.75
N LEU A 297 13.37 -29.25 2.98
CA LEU A 297 14.28 -29.88 3.95
C LEU A 297 13.79 -29.69 5.39
#